data_AF-S4P4F5-F1
#
_entry.id   AF-S4P4F5-F1
#
_cell.length_a   1.000
_cell.length_b   1.000
_cell.length_c   1.000
_cell.angle_alpha   90.00
_cell.angle_beta   90.00
_cell.angle_gamma   90.00
#
_symmetry.space_group_name_H-M   'P 1'
#
loop_
_entity.id
_entity.type
_entity.pdbx_description
1 polymer ?
#
loop_
_entity_poly.entity_id
_entity_poly.type
_entity_poly.pdbx_seq_one_letter_code
_entity_poly.pdbx_strand_id
1 'polypeptide(L)'
;MADDDQDPKEYRWETGYEKTWEAIKEDEDGLVEGLVAEFAQKAARKAATPRRGPIRLGMMRHLLVAIDCSEAMNSQDLKPMRFLCTLKLL
;
A
#
# COMPACT_ATOMS: atom_id res chain seq x y z
N MET A 1 12.08 56.10 -2.30
CA MET A 1 10.79 55.41 -2.39
C MET A 1 11.14 53.95 -2.64
N ALA A 2 11.26 53.18 -1.56
CA ALA A 2 10.23 52.28 -1.02
C ALA A 2 10.09 51.08 -1.99
N ASP A 3 10.96 50.08 -1.86
CA ASP A 3 10.84 48.91 -0.96
C ASP A 3 9.66 48.02 -1.33
N ASP A 4 9.96 46.78 -1.71
CA ASP A 4 9.06 45.62 -1.61
C ASP A 4 9.93 44.36 -1.68
N ASP A 5 10.59 44.13 -0.55
CA ASP A 5 10.66 42.86 0.17
C ASP A 5 10.74 41.56 -0.64
N GLN A 6 11.94 40.98 -0.58
CA GLN A 6 12.17 39.55 -0.71
C GLN A 6 11.46 38.87 0.47
N ASP A 7 10.19 38.50 0.27
CA ASP A 7 9.45 37.70 1.24
C ASP A 7 10.28 36.44 1.58
N PRO A 8 10.73 36.25 2.84
CA PRO A 8 11.32 35.00 3.23
C PRO A 8 10.25 33.93 3.03
N LYS A 9 10.52 32.92 2.19
CA LYS A 9 9.63 31.77 1.99
C LYS A 9 9.40 31.08 3.33
N GLU A 10 8.40 31.57 4.04
CA GLU A 10 7.92 31.06 5.30
C GLU A 10 7.49 29.62 5.05
N TYR A 11 8.00 28.69 5.86
CA TYR A 11 7.62 27.29 5.78
C TYR A 11 6.15 27.16 6.19
N ARG A 12 5.25 27.38 5.23
CA ARG A 12 3.81 27.14 5.36
C ARG A 12 3.57 25.66 5.08
N TRP A 13 3.13 24.93 6.11
CA TRP A 13 2.76 23.52 5.98
C TRP A 13 1.61 23.30 4.97
N GLU A 14 0.85 24.35 4.65
CA GLU A 14 -0.21 24.36 3.64
C GLU A 14 0.32 24.23 2.21
N THR A 15 1.53 24.71 1.93
CA THR A 15 2.15 24.63 0.58
C THR A 15 2.65 23.22 0.24
N GLY A 16 2.89 22.36 1.24
CA GLY A 16 3.28 20.96 1.04
C GLY A 16 2.11 20.05 0.63
N TYR A 17 0.88 20.55 0.78
CA TYR A 17 -0.37 19.88 0.39
C TYR A 17 -0.87 20.36 -0.98
N GLU A 18 0.01 20.91 -1.82
CA GLU A 18 -0.23 21.05 -3.25
C GLU A 18 -0.42 19.64 -3.84
N LYS A 19 -1.69 19.22 -3.83
CA LYS A 19 -2.31 18.35 -4.81
C LYS A 19 -1.34 17.36 -5.47
N THR A 20 -1.00 16.30 -4.76
CA THR A 20 -0.11 15.23 -5.28
C THR A 20 -0.61 14.62 -6.59
N TRP A 21 -1.87 14.83 -6.95
CA TRP A 21 -2.45 14.48 -8.24
C TRP A 21 -2.05 15.40 -9.41
N GLU A 22 -1.61 16.64 -9.17
CA GLU A 22 -1.07 17.53 -10.21
C GLU A 22 0.36 17.13 -10.62
N ALA A 23 1.07 16.40 -9.77
CA ALA A 23 2.37 15.78 -10.10
C ALA A 23 2.22 14.55 -11.01
N ILE A 24 1.01 14.01 -11.16
CA ILE A 24 0.71 12.95 -12.13
C ILE A 24 0.49 13.64 -13.47
N LYS A 25 1.59 13.92 -14.17
CA LYS A 25 1.57 14.51 -15.51
C LYS A 25 1.69 13.39 -16.54
N GLU A 26 0.85 13.40 -17.56
CA GLU A 26 1.03 12.49 -18.70
C GLU A 26 2.37 12.83 -19.37
N ASP A 27 3.25 11.84 -19.47
CA ASP A 27 4.52 11.93 -20.21
C ASP A 27 4.25 12.14 -21.71
N GLU A 28 5.18 12.77 -22.43
CA GLU A 28 5.04 13.13 -23.87
C GLU A 28 4.76 11.92 -24.78
N ASP A 29 5.09 10.70 -24.31
CA ASP A 29 4.91 9.44 -25.05
C ASP A 29 3.63 8.65 -24.68
N GLY A 30 2.80 9.13 -23.75
CA GLY A 30 1.55 8.48 -23.35
C GLY A 30 1.73 7.23 -22.45
N LEU A 31 1.19 7.30 -21.22
CA LEU A 31 0.83 6.17 -20.34
C LEU A 31 1.91 5.11 -19.98
N VAL A 32 3.21 5.43 -20.06
CA VAL A 32 4.28 4.47 -19.72
C VAL A 32 4.38 4.21 -18.20
N GLU A 33 4.13 5.21 -17.35
CA GLU A 33 4.31 5.08 -15.89
C GLU A 33 3.40 4.03 -15.25
N GLY A 34 2.13 3.93 -15.67
CA GLY A 34 1.18 2.96 -15.14
C GLY A 34 1.61 1.51 -15.42
N LEU A 35 2.14 1.26 -16.61
CA LEU A 35 2.65 -0.05 -17.01
C LEU A 35 3.92 -0.40 -16.23
N VAL A 36 4.84 0.55 -16.06
CA VAL A 36 6.06 0.34 -15.26
C VAL A 36 5.73 0.03 -13.81
N ALA A 37 4.76 0.73 -13.22
CA ALA A 37 4.26 0.46 -11.87
C ALA A 37 3.65 -0.95 -11.76
N GLU A 38 2.88 -1.38 -12.75
CA GLU A 38 2.32 -2.74 -12.81
C GLU A 38 3.43 -3.80 -12.91
N PHE A 39 4.44 -3.58 -13.76
CA PHE A 39 5.59 -4.47 -13.88
C PHE A 39 6.38 -4.59 -12.57
N ALA A 40 6.63 -3.46 -11.90
CA ALA A 40 7.29 -3.43 -10.60
C ALA A 40 6.49 -4.20 -9.54
N GLN A 41 5.17 -3.99 -9.47
CA GLN A 41 4.30 -4.68 -8.53
C GLN A 41 4.27 -6.20 -8.80
N LYS A 42 4.23 -6.61 -10.06
CA LYS A 42 4.26 -8.02 -10.47
C LYS A 42 5.59 -8.69 -10.14
N ALA A 43 6.70 -7.99 -10.34
CA ALA A 43 8.03 -8.46 -9.97
C ALA A 43 8.15 -8.67 -8.45
N ALA A 44 7.66 -7.70 -7.65
CA ALA A 44 7.66 -7.79 -6.19
C ALA A 44 6.84 -9.01 -5.69
N ARG A 45 5.64 -9.25 -6.26
CA ARG A 45 4.82 -10.43 -5.93
C ARG A 45 5.53 -11.76 -6.25
N LYS A 46 6.20 -11.83 -7.40
CA LYS A 46 6.95 -13.01 -7.82
C LYS A 46 8.15 -13.27 -6.90
N ALA A 47 8.83 -12.22 -6.44
CA ALA A 47 9.92 -12.32 -5.48
C ALA A 47 9.45 -12.78 -4.10
N ALA A 48 8.26 -12.34 -3.66
CA ALA A 48 7.66 -12.76 -2.40
C ALA A 48 7.15 -14.21 -2.40
N THR A 49 7.08 -14.87 -3.56
CA THR A 49 6.62 -16.25 -3.66
C THR A 49 7.73 -17.20 -3.20
N PRO A 50 7.55 -17.97 -2.11
CA PRO A 50 8.59 -18.87 -1.63
C PRO A 50 8.86 -19.99 -2.65
N ARG A 51 10.12 -20.18 -3.03
CA ARG A 51 10.56 -21.31 -3.86
C ARG A 51 10.42 -22.60 -3.04
N ARG A 52 9.37 -23.38 -3.29
CA ARG A 52 9.22 -24.71 -2.69
C ARG A 52 10.25 -25.67 -3.31
N GLY A 53 11.26 -26.05 -2.53
CA GLY A 53 12.10 -27.21 -2.83
C GLY A 53 11.34 -28.53 -2.69
N PRO A 54 11.94 -29.69 -3.03
CA PRO A 54 11.30 -30.98 -2.82
C PRO A 54 11.18 -31.25 -1.32
N ILE A 55 9.96 -31.17 -0.79
CA ILE A 55 9.63 -31.41 0.62
C ILE A 55 8.84 -32.72 0.72
N ARG A 56 9.37 -33.71 1.44
CA ARG A 56 8.63 -34.91 1.82
C ARG A 56 7.81 -34.58 3.07
N LEU A 57 6.53 -34.25 2.92
CA LEU A 57 5.66 -33.89 4.05
C LEU A 57 4.29 -34.55 3.88
N GLY A 58 3.98 -35.47 4.79
CA GLY A 58 2.70 -36.17 4.84
C GLY A 58 2.48 -36.84 6.19
N MET A 59 2.52 -36.06 7.27
CA MET A 59 2.06 -36.52 8.59
C MET A 59 0.66 -35.97 8.87
N MET A 60 -0.09 -36.65 9.73
CA MET A 60 -1.37 -36.13 10.22
C MET A 60 -1.16 -34.81 10.98
N ARG A 61 -1.96 -33.79 10.64
CA ARG A 61 -1.88 -32.46 11.23
C ARG A 61 -3.12 -32.18 12.06
N HIS A 62 -2.92 -31.91 13.35
CA HIS A 62 -3.93 -31.31 14.22
C HIS A 62 -3.64 -29.81 14.30
N LEU A 63 -4.44 -28.99 13.61
CA LEU A 63 -4.31 -27.54 13.59
C LEU A 63 -5.34 -26.92 14.54
N LEU A 64 -4.92 -25.95 15.34
CA LEU A 64 -5.80 -25.09 16.11
C LEU A 64 -5.66 -23.66 15.60
N VAL A 65 -6.79 -23.02 15.29
CA VAL A 65 -6.83 -21.64 14.84
C VAL A 65 -7.42 -20.82 15.98
N ALA A 66 -6.62 -19.92 16.55
CA ALA A 66 -7.08 -18.93 17.51
C ALA A 66 -7.37 -17.64 16.76
N ILE A 67 -8.61 -17.16 16.87
CA ILE A 67 -9.08 -15.96 16.17
C ILE A 67 -9.19 -14.84 17.21
N ASP A 68 -8.64 -13.67 16.89
CA ASP A 68 -8.85 -12.47 17.70
C ASP A 68 -10.30 -11.96 17.51
N CYS A 69 -11.00 -11.79 18.63
CA CYS A 69 -12.36 -11.26 18.71
C CYS A 69 -12.43 -9.99 19.57
N SER A 70 -11.31 -9.28 19.73
CA SER A 70 -11.26 -8.01 20.46
C SER A 70 -11.93 -6.86 19.67
N GLU A 71 -12.16 -5.74 20.35
CA GLU A 71 -12.72 -4.52 19.73
C GLU A 71 -11.87 -3.98 18.57
N ALA A 72 -10.56 -4.24 18.57
CA ALA A 72 -9.66 -3.83 17.49
C ALA A 72 -10.03 -4.44 16.13
N MET A 73 -10.79 -5.56 16.14
CA MET A 73 -11.26 -6.24 14.94
C MET A 73 -12.48 -5.58 14.28
N ASN A 74 -13.06 -4.56 14.93
CA ASN A 74 -14.11 -3.71 14.36
C ASN A 74 -13.58 -2.59 13.44
N SER A 75 -12.26 -2.41 13.37
CA SER A 75 -11.63 -1.43 12.46
C SER A 75 -11.90 -1.75 10.99
N GLN A 76 -12.03 -0.70 10.16
CA GLN A 76 -12.34 -0.79 8.73
C GLN A 76 -11.14 -0.51 7.81
N ASP A 77 -9.92 -0.79 8.26
CA ASP A 77 -8.72 -0.76 7.40
C ASP A 77 -8.80 -1.80 6.27
N LEU A 78 -9.41 -2.95 6.55
CA LEU A 78 -9.89 -3.93 5.59
C LEU A 78 -11.42 -3.84 5.52
N LYS A 79 -11.97 -3.76 4.31
CA LYS A 79 -13.41 -3.58 4.09
C LYS A 79 -14.15 -4.93 4.09
N PRO A 80 -15.28 -5.07 4.81
CA PRO A 80 -15.96 -4.04 5.59
C PRO A 80 -15.34 -3.78 6.98
N MET A 81 -14.82 -4.80 7.64
CA MET A 81 -14.08 -4.72 8.91
C MET A 81 -13.09 -5.90 9.01
N ARG A 82 -12.02 -5.75 9.80
CA ARG A 82 -10.98 -6.78 9.96
C ARG A 82 -11.56 -8.16 10.26
N PHE A 83 -12.49 -8.24 11.21
CA PHE A 83 -13.10 -9.51 11.62
C PHE A 83 -13.74 -10.27 10.46
N LEU A 84 -14.57 -9.60 9.66
CA LEU A 84 -15.24 -10.21 8.52
C LEU A 84 -14.25 -10.58 7.41
N CYS A 85 -13.20 -9.78 7.20
CA CYS A 85 -12.14 -10.14 6.29
C CYS A 85 -11.39 -11.40 6.73
N THR A 86 -11.02 -11.51 8.01
CA THR A 86 -10.34 -12.69 8.55
C THR A 86 -11.19 -13.94 8.42
N LEU A 87 -12.47 -13.88 8.82
CA LEU A 87 -13.38 -15.03 8.73
C LEU A 87 -13.67 -15.46 7.29
N LYS A 88 -13.66 -14.54 6.33
CA LYS A 88 -13.89 -14.86 4.91
C LYS A 88 -12.69 -15.58 4.27
N LEU A 89 -11.48 -15.37 4.79
CA LEU A 89 -10.24 -15.92 4.24
C LEU A 89 -9.79 -17.23 4.91
N LEU A 90 -10.36 -17.55 6.07
CA LEU A 90 -10.27 -18.88 6.69
C LEU A 90 -11.13 -19.87 5.90
#